data_AF-A0A958YKP2-F1
#
_entry.id   AF-A0A958YKP2-F1
#
_cell.length_a   1.000
_cell.length_b   1.000
_cell.length_c   1.000
_cell.angle_alpha   90.00
_cell.angle_beta   90.00
_cell.angle_gamma   90.00
#
_symmetry.space_group_name_H-M   'P 1'
#
loop_
_entity.id
_entity.type
_entity.pdbx_description
1 polymer ?
#
loop_
_entity_poly.entity_id
_entity_poly.type
_entity_poly.pdbx_seq_one_letter_code
_entity_poly.pdbx_strand_id
1 'polypeptide(L)' 'YGFLSENAEFAVACEQNNITFIGPKSKAIMMMGSKLAAKEAVKAYDIPMVPGTEEAITDITEAKKIAKD' A
#
# COMPACT_ATOMS: atom_id res chain seq x y z
N TYR A 1 15.29 -6.32 2.54
CA TYR A 1 13.82 -6.25 2.55
C TYR A 1 13.32 -7.14 1.41
N GLY A 2 12.19 -7.82 1.59
CA GLY A 2 11.79 -9.02 0.84
C GLY A 2 11.53 -10.23 1.76
N PHE A 3 10.96 -11.31 1.23
CA PHE A 3 10.35 -12.42 1.99
C PHE A 3 9.13 -11.96 2.82
N LEU A 4 9.22 -11.97 4.14
CA LEU A 4 8.11 -11.72 5.06
C LEU A 4 8.18 -10.33 5.70
N SER A 5 9.19 -9.53 5.34
CA SER A 5 9.41 -8.21 5.94
C SER A 5 8.29 -7.20 5.66
N GLU A 6 7.49 -7.40 4.61
CA GLU A 6 6.31 -6.59 4.26
C GLU A 6 4.99 -7.39 4.34
N ASN A 7 5.04 -8.60 4.92
CA ASN A 7 3.86 -9.44 5.04
C ASN A 7 3.10 -9.09 6.32
N ALA A 8 1.91 -8.50 6.17
CA ALA A 8 1.06 -8.11 7.28
C ALA A 8 0.62 -9.30 8.13
N GLU A 9 0.32 -10.45 7.53
CA GLU A 9 -0.10 -11.67 8.24
C GLU A 9 1.02 -12.22 9.12
N PHE A 10 2.27 -12.15 8.65
CA PHE A 10 3.43 -12.57 9.43
C PHE A 10 3.64 -11.67 10.66
N ALA A 11 3.53 -10.35 10.49
CA ALA A 11 3.62 -9.42 11.61
C ALA A 11 2.49 -9.64 12.64
N VAL A 12 1.26 -9.91 12.18
CA VAL A 12 0.13 -10.28 13.06
C VAL A 12 0.43 -11.58 13.81
N ALA A 13 0.95 -12.60 13.12
CA ALA A 13 1.30 -13.87 13.74
C ALA A 13 2.39 -13.70 14.82
N CYS A 14 3.40 -12.85 14.58
CA CYS A 14 4.39 -12.52 15.60
C CYS A 14 3.75 -11.85 16.83
N GLU A 15 2.89 -10.84 16.63
CA GLU A 15 2.16 -10.15 17.71
C GLU A 15 1.30 -11.14 18.53
N GLN A 16 0.58 -12.05 17.87
CA GLN A 16 -0.27 -13.05 18.53
C GLN A 16 0.51 -14.09 19.34
N ASN A 17 1.75 -14.38 18.95
CA ASN A 17 2.61 -15.36 19.62
C ASN A 17 3.56 -14.72 20.65
N ASN A 18 3.34 -13.45 21.03
CA ASN A 18 4.22 -12.68 21.90
C ASN A 18 5.68 -12.59 21.40
N ILE A 19 5.87 -12.65 20.09
CA ILE A 19 7.17 -12.46 19.44
C ILE A 19 7.29 -10.99 19.06
N THR A 20 8.35 -10.32 19.52
CA THR A 20 8.61 -8.93 19.13
C THR A 20 9.04 -8.88 17.67
N PHE A 21 8.15 -8.41 16.80
CA PHE A 21 8.48 -8.10 15.42
C PHE A 21 9.26 -6.78 15.37
N ILE A 22 10.51 -6.83 14.91
CA ILE A 22 11.35 -5.62 14.74
C ILE A 22 10.96 -4.93 13.43
N GLY A 23 9.95 -4.06 13.49
CA GLY A 23 9.41 -3.33 12.34
C GLY A 23 8.19 -2.49 12.70
N PRO A 24 7.53 -1.87 11.70
CA PRO A 24 6.27 -1.17 11.93
C PRO A 24 5.17 -2.13 12.39
N LYS A 25 4.15 -1.61 13.10
CA LYS A 25 3.02 -2.42 13.56
C LYS A 25 2.29 -3.09 12.40
N SER A 26 1.70 -4.26 12.65
CA SER A 26 0.90 -5.02 11.67
C SER A 26 -0.08 -4.15 10.86
N LYS A 27 -0.80 -3.25 11.54
CA LYS A 27 -1.73 -2.29 10.92
C LYS A 27 -1.06 -1.34 9.91
N ALA A 28 0.15 -0.87 10.19
CA ALA A 28 0.89 0.00 9.29
C ALA A 28 1.38 -0.75 8.05
N ILE A 29 1.83 -2.00 8.22
CA ILE A 29 2.23 -2.88 7.10
C ILE A 29 1.03 -3.13 6.17
N MET A 30 -0.14 -3.42 6.73
CA MET A 30 -1.37 -3.64 5.96
C MET A 30 -1.79 -2.39 5.17
N MET A 31 -1.74 -1.22 5.80
CA MET A 31 -2.09 0.05 5.15
C MET A 31 -1.14 0.41 4.01
N MET A 32 0.17 0.18 4.19
CA MET A 32 1.19 0.51 3.18
C MET A 32 1.33 -0.57 2.08
N GLY A 33 0.93 -1.82 2.35
CA GLY A 33 0.98 -2.91 1.37
C GLY A 33 -0.06 -2.78 0.25
N SER A 34 -1.14 -2.04 0.47
CA SER A 34 -2.11 -1.72 -0.58
C SER A 34 -1.80 -0.37 -1.21
N LYS A 35 -1.49 -0.36 -2.51
CA LYS A 35 -1.18 0.86 -3.27
C LYS A 35 -2.34 1.86 -3.28
N LEU A 36 -3.58 1.36 -3.18
CA LEU A 36 -4.79 2.18 -3.09
C LEU A 36 -4.94 2.78 -1.68
N ALA A 37 -4.81 1.95 -0.64
CA ALA A 37 -4.93 2.40 0.75
C ALA A 37 -3.78 3.34 1.14
N ALA A 38 -2.58 3.14 0.58
CA ALA A 38 -1.47 4.06 0.72
C ALA A 38 -1.87 5.44 0.15
N LYS A 39 -2.35 5.52 -1.09
CA LYS A 39 -2.80 6.79 -1.70
C LYS A 39 -3.90 7.48 -0.89
N GLU A 40 -4.91 6.75 -0.39
CA GLU A 40 -5.95 7.32 0.48
C GLU A 40 -5.39 7.83 1.81
N ALA A 41 -4.49 7.07 2.44
CA ALA A 41 -3.83 7.48 3.67
C ALA A 41 -2.99 8.74 3.46
N VAL A 42 -2.31 8.87 2.31
CA VAL A 42 -1.55 10.08 1.98
C VAL A 42 -2.47 11.23 1.57
N LYS A 43 -3.66 10.99 0.98
CA LYS A 43 -4.62 12.04 0.58
C LYS A 43 -5.16 12.83 1.78
N ALA A 44 -5.18 12.21 2.96
CA ALA A 44 -5.52 12.88 4.22
C ALA A 44 -4.39 13.81 4.73
N TYR A 45 -3.18 13.67 4.20
CA TYR A 45 -2.06 14.55 4.48
C TYR A 45 -1.79 15.43 3.25
N ASP A 46 -1.44 16.69 3.48
CA ASP A 46 -1.23 17.66 2.40
C ASP A 46 0.13 17.44 1.72
N ILE A 47 0.30 16.27 1.09
CA ILE A 47 1.55 15.81 0.49
C ILE A 47 1.42 15.80 -1.03
N PRO A 48 2.34 16.46 -1.77
CA PRO A 48 2.28 16.49 -3.23
C PRO A 48 2.45 15.09 -3.80
N MET A 49 1.37 14.54 -4.37
CA MET A 49 1.37 13.25 -5.05
C MET A 49 1.82 13.39 -6.50
N VAL A 50 2.48 12.34 -7.01
CA VAL A 50 2.86 12.26 -8.42
C VAL A 50 1.59 12.22 -9.27
N PRO A 51 1.45 13.08 -10.31
CA PRO A 51 0.27 13.07 -11.17
C PRO A 51 0.11 11.69 -11.82
N GLY A 52 -1.04 11.08 -11.59
CA GLY A 52 -1.40 9.75 -12.05
C GLY A 52 -2.83 9.43 -11.68
N THR A 53 -3.39 8.38 -12.27
CA THR A 53 -4.81 8.04 -12.09
C THR A 53 -5.12 7.67 -10.64
N GLU A 54 -6.23 8.18 -10.10
CA GLU A 54 -6.68 7.84 -8.74
C GLU A 54 -7.13 6.39 -8.65
N GLU A 55 -7.64 5.83 -9.75
CA GLU A 55 -8.22 4.50 -9.81
C GLU A 55 -7.30 3.49 -10.53
N ALA A 56 -7.46 2.21 -10.16
CA ALA A 56 -6.79 1.11 -10.81
C ALA A 56 -7.39 0.89 -12.20
N ILE A 57 -6.56 1.04 -13.24
CA ILE A 57 -7.02 0.84 -14.62
C ILE A 57 -7.20 -0.66 -14.86
N THR A 58 -8.45 -1.08 -15.07
CA THR A 58 -8.78 -2.48 -15.35
C THR A 58 -8.97 -2.77 -16.84
N ASP A 59 -9.05 -1.73 -17.70
CA ASP A 59 -9.31 -1.84 -19.13
C ASP A 59 -8.18 -1.26 -19.99
N ILE A 60 -7.78 -1.97 -21.05
CA ILE A 60 -6.73 -1.56 -21.99
C ILE A 60 -7.14 -0.30 -22.78
N THR A 61 -8.43 -0.16 -23.07
CA THR A 61 -9.01 0.98 -23.80
C THR A 61 -8.91 2.25 -22.97
N GLU A 62 -9.20 2.13 -21.67
CA GLU A 62 -9.06 3.22 -20.71
C GLU A 62 -7.60 3.63 -20.54
N ALA A 63 -6.68 2.66 -20.44
CA ALA A 63 -5.24 2.93 -20.40
C ALA A 63 -4.75 3.72 -21.62
N LYS A 64 -5.21 3.39 -22.83
CA LYS A 64 -4.83 4.09 -24.07
C LYS A 64 -5.35 5.52 -24.15
N LYS A 65 -6.49 5.82 -23.53
CA LYS A 65 -7.06 7.16 -23.50
C LYS A 65 -6.23 8.06 -22.58
N ILE A 66 -5.90 7.56 -21.40
CA ILE A 66 -5.13 8.28 -20.37
C ILE A 66 -3.69 8.51 -20.83
N ALA A 67 -3.08 7.58 -21.57
CA ALA A 67 -1.72 7.74 -22.09
C ALA A 67 -1.57 8.78 -23.21
N LYS A 68 -2.69 9.29 -23.75
CA LYS A 68 -2.70 10.25 -24.86
C LYS A 68 -2.83 11.71 -24.40
N ASP A 69 -3.23 11.92 -23.16
CA ASP A 69 -3.30 13.23 -22.47
C ASP A 69 -1.99 13.51 -21.72
#